data_AF-A0A3B9VMM2-F1
#
_entry.id   AF-A0A3B9VMM2-F1
#
_cell.length_a   1.000
_cell.length_b   1.000
_cell.length_c   1.000
_cell.angle_alpha   90.00
_cell.angle_beta   90.00
_cell.angle_gamma   90.00
#
_symmetry.space_group_name_H-M   'P 1'
#
loop_
_entity.id
_entity.type
_entity.pdbx_description
1 polymer ?
#
loop_
_entity_poly.entity_id
_entity_poly.type
_entity_poly.pdbx_seq_one_letter_code
_entity_poly.pdbx_strand_id
1 'polypeptide(L)'
;MSNSSLNIAARGSAITALGESEFDILVIGGGINGVGIALDAASRGLSVALVESGDFASGTSSKSSKLIHGGLRYLEQYDFRLVREALYERELMVTTLSPHLVKPVSFLYPLHEKLIERTYVGAGMALYDALRGFKRALPWHKHLTQKKVSEIAPSLRLDVITGGFQYFDAQVDDARHTMSIARTAAKYGAV
;
A
#
# COMPACT_ATOMS: atom_id res chain seq x y z
N MET A 1 -19.70 -17.44 -16.88
CA MET A 1 -19.21 -17.40 -15.48
C MET A 1 -17.87 -16.71 -15.50
N SER A 2 -17.67 -15.59 -14.77
CA SER A 2 -16.37 -14.91 -14.78
C SER A 2 -15.33 -15.77 -14.06
N ASN A 3 -14.40 -16.35 -14.81
CA ASN A 3 -13.37 -17.23 -14.26
C ASN A 3 -12.26 -16.38 -13.64
N SER A 4 -12.17 -16.34 -12.31
CA SER A 4 -11.07 -15.66 -11.58
C SER A 4 -9.94 -16.62 -11.19
N SER A 5 -9.92 -17.82 -11.79
CA SER A 5 -8.92 -18.83 -11.48
C SER A 5 -7.61 -18.56 -12.24
N LEU A 6 -6.52 -18.59 -11.49
CA LEU A 6 -5.16 -18.60 -12.03
C LEU A 6 -4.59 -20.00 -11.75
N ASN A 7 -4.86 -20.93 -12.65
CA ASN A 7 -4.43 -22.33 -12.55
C ASN A 7 -3.85 -22.83 -13.89
N ILE A 8 -3.33 -24.05 -13.89
CA ILE A 8 -2.65 -24.64 -15.06
C ILE A 8 -3.58 -24.70 -16.28
N ALA A 9 -4.86 -25.04 -16.09
CA ALA A 9 -5.83 -25.11 -17.19
C ALA A 9 -6.10 -23.72 -17.78
N ALA A 10 -6.37 -22.72 -16.93
CA ALA A 10 -6.56 -21.33 -17.34
C ALA A 10 -5.34 -20.77 -18.08
N ARG A 11 -4.12 -21.08 -17.60
CA ARG A 11 -2.87 -20.72 -18.26
C ARG A 11 -2.75 -21.35 -19.65
N GLY A 12 -3.16 -22.61 -19.82
CA GLY A 12 -3.17 -23.27 -21.12
C GLY A 12 -4.07 -22.54 -22.12
N SER A 13 -5.30 -22.20 -21.72
CA SER A 13 -6.22 -21.42 -22.57
C SER A 13 -5.68 -20.03 -22.88
N ALA A 14 -5.02 -19.38 -21.91
CA ALA A 14 -4.43 -18.05 -22.11
C ALA A 14 -3.28 -18.06 -23.14
N ILE A 15 -2.43 -19.09 -23.12
CA ILE A 15 -1.37 -19.27 -24.12
C ILE A 15 -1.94 -19.48 -25.52
N THR A 16 -3.01 -20.26 -25.65
CA THR A 16 -3.69 -20.43 -26.94
C THR A 16 -4.27 -19.10 -27.44
N ALA A 17 -4.99 -18.37 -26.59
CA ALA A 17 -5.56 -17.07 -26.94
C ALA A 17 -4.49 -16.05 -27.35
N LEU A 18 -3.33 -16.03 -26.67
CA LEU A 18 -2.17 -15.21 -27.04
C LEU A 18 -1.63 -15.49 -28.46
N GLY A 19 -1.78 -16.72 -28.97
CA GLY A 19 -1.33 -17.09 -30.32
C GLY A 19 -2.37 -16.91 -31.41
N GLU A 20 -3.65 -16.82 -31.05
CA GLU A 20 -4.78 -16.84 -32.01
C GLU A 20 -5.59 -15.55 -32.03
N SER A 21 -5.45 -14.68 -31.02
CA SER A 21 -6.24 -13.45 -30.86
C SER A 21 -5.38 -12.20 -30.90
N GLU A 22 -5.96 -11.10 -31.38
CA GLU A 22 -5.38 -9.76 -31.26
C GLU A 22 -5.91 -9.10 -29.97
N PHE A 23 -5.05 -8.38 -29.26
CA PHE A 23 -5.37 -7.69 -28.02
C PHE A 23 -5.14 -6.20 -28.17
N ASP A 24 -6.02 -5.39 -27.58
CA ASP A 24 -5.86 -3.93 -27.54
C ASP A 24 -4.61 -3.53 -26.74
N ILE A 25 -4.31 -4.27 -25.67
CA ILE A 25 -3.17 -4.02 -24.78
C ILE A 25 -2.44 -5.31 -24.42
N LEU A 26 -1.12 -5.31 -24.60
CA LEU A 26 -0.21 -6.30 -24.01
C LEU A 26 0.56 -5.66 -22.85
N VAL A 27 0.41 -6.22 -21.65
CA VAL A 27 1.15 -5.83 -20.44
C VAL A 27 2.30 -6.81 -20.21
N ILE A 28 3.52 -6.28 -20.12
CA ILE A 28 4.72 -7.08 -19.82
C ILE A 28 5.12 -6.83 -18.36
N GLY A 29 4.98 -7.87 -17.52
CA GLY A 29 5.31 -7.88 -16.11
C GLY A 29 4.08 -8.02 -15.19
N GLY A 30 4.09 -9.05 -14.35
CA GLY A 30 3.06 -9.41 -13.35
C GLY A 30 3.35 -8.89 -11.94
N GLY A 31 4.08 -7.77 -11.82
CA GLY A 31 4.19 -7.00 -10.58
C GLY A 31 2.97 -6.11 -10.33
N ILE A 32 2.93 -5.43 -9.18
CA ILE A 32 1.77 -4.60 -8.74
C ILE A 32 1.32 -3.58 -9.79
N ASN A 33 2.26 -2.94 -10.48
CA ASN A 33 1.95 -1.96 -11.53
C ASN A 33 1.32 -2.64 -12.74
N GLY A 34 1.87 -3.75 -13.21
CA GLY A 34 1.37 -4.45 -14.39
C GLY A 34 -0.02 -5.05 -14.16
N VAL A 35 -0.24 -5.70 -13.02
CA VAL A 35 -1.58 -6.24 -12.68
C VAL A 35 -2.61 -5.13 -12.46
N GLY A 36 -2.18 -3.97 -11.95
CA GLY A 36 -3.02 -2.78 -11.82
C GLY A 36 -3.43 -2.21 -13.18
N ILE A 37 -2.48 -2.08 -14.10
CA ILE A 37 -2.73 -1.66 -15.49
C ILE A 37 -3.68 -2.64 -16.17
N ALA A 38 -3.45 -3.95 -16.04
CA ALA A 38 -4.29 -4.97 -16.65
C ALA A 38 -5.72 -4.95 -16.08
N LEU A 39 -5.88 -4.79 -14.76
CA LEU A 39 -7.19 -4.64 -14.14
C LEU A 39 -7.91 -3.40 -14.65
N ASP A 40 -7.23 -2.24 -14.65
CA ASP A 40 -7.84 -0.99 -15.09
C ASP A 40 -8.32 -1.10 -16.55
N ALA A 41 -7.44 -1.52 -17.46
CA ALA A 41 -7.76 -1.70 -18.87
C ALA A 41 -8.90 -2.71 -19.11
N ALA A 42 -8.84 -3.90 -18.50
CA ALA A 42 -9.88 -4.91 -18.66
C ALA A 42 -11.22 -4.46 -18.08
N SER A 43 -11.22 -3.73 -16.96
CA SER A 43 -12.44 -3.17 -16.36
C SER A 43 -13.12 -2.12 -17.23
N ARG A 44 -12.40 -1.53 -18.19
CA ARG A 44 -12.92 -0.57 -19.18
C ARG A 44 -13.38 -1.25 -20.48
N GLY A 45 -13.30 -2.58 -20.56
CA GLY A 45 -13.76 -3.37 -21.69
C GLY A 45 -12.72 -3.56 -22.81
N LEU A 46 -11.46 -3.25 -22.55
CA LEU A 46 -10.37 -3.56 -23.49
C LEU A 46 -10.00 -5.04 -23.43
N SER A 47 -9.61 -5.61 -24.56
CA SER A 47 -8.97 -6.92 -24.62
C SER A 47 -7.52 -6.78 -24.16
N VAL A 48 -7.18 -7.47 -23.07
CA VAL A 48 -5.87 -7.33 -22.41
C VAL A 48 -5.22 -8.69 -22.28
N ALA A 49 -3.95 -8.77 -22.65
CA ALA A 49 -3.07 -9.87 -22.29
C ALA A 49 -2.00 -9.40 -21.31
N LEU A 50 -1.66 -10.21 -20.31
CA LEU A 50 -0.55 -9.95 -19.39
C LEU A 50 0.41 -11.15 -19.36
N VAL A 51 1.69 -10.87 -19.61
CA VAL A 51 2.76 -11.88 -19.54
C VAL A 51 3.73 -11.59 -18.39
N GLU A 52 4.04 -12.62 -17.60
CA GLU A 52 5.06 -12.60 -16.55
C GLU A 52 6.07 -13.73 -16.80
N SER A 53 7.35 -13.41 -16.62
CA SER A 53 8.48 -14.31 -16.79
C SER A 53 8.66 -15.31 -15.65
N GLY A 54 8.32 -14.91 -14.41
CA GLY A 54 8.38 -15.73 -13.21
C GLY A 54 6.99 -16.06 -12.67
N ASP A 55 6.80 -15.86 -11.37
CA ASP A 55 5.48 -15.91 -10.74
C ASP A 55 4.93 -14.49 -10.52
N PHE A 56 3.61 -14.35 -10.36
CA PHE A 56 2.99 -13.09 -10.03
C PHE A 56 3.61 -12.52 -8.75
N ALA A 57 3.89 -11.21 -8.74
CA ALA A 57 4.57 -10.51 -7.66
C ALA A 57 6.02 -10.94 -7.33
N SER A 58 6.64 -11.85 -8.09
CA SER A 58 7.99 -12.39 -7.77
C SER A 58 9.13 -11.36 -7.79
N GLY A 59 8.92 -10.22 -8.46
CA GLY A 59 9.82 -9.07 -8.46
C GLY A 59 9.76 -8.24 -7.16
N THR A 60 9.86 -6.91 -7.30
CA THR A 60 9.84 -5.97 -6.15
C THR A 60 8.54 -6.03 -5.35
N SER A 61 7.42 -6.41 -5.98
CA SER A 61 6.08 -6.43 -5.38
C SER A 61 5.87 -7.49 -4.30
N SER A 62 6.88 -8.31 -3.98
CA SER A 62 6.90 -9.21 -2.82
C SER A 62 8.03 -8.88 -1.82
N LYS A 63 8.83 -7.86 -2.12
CA LYS A 63 10.08 -7.51 -1.42
C LYS A 63 10.02 -6.10 -0.82
N SER A 64 8.82 -5.58 -0.59
CA SER A 64 8.63 -4.30 0.08
C SER A 64 8.71 -4.43 1.60
N SER A 65 8.71 -3.29 2.30
CA SER A 65 8.50 -3.21 3.75
C SER A 65 7.09 -3.66 4.19
N LYS A 66 6.21 -4.03 3.25
CA LYS A 66 4.84 -4.53 3.50
C LYS A 66 3.93 -3.49 4.17
N LEU A 67 4.10 -2.24 3.76
CA LEU A 67 3.37 -1.09 4.28
C LEU A 67 2.72 -0.30 3.15
N ILE A 68 1.50 0.16 3.38
CA ILE A 68 0.89 1.25 2.63
C ILE A 68 1.01 2.49 3.52
N HIS A 69 2.08 3.26 3.28
CA HIS A 69 2.37 4.45 4.07
C HIS A 69 2.10 5.74 3.29
N GLY A 70 1.60 6.78 3.97
CA GLY A 70 1.41 8.11 3.38
C GLY A 70 2.71 8.89 3.17
N GLY A 71 3.85 8.37 3.61
CA GLY A 71 5.16 8.93 3.29
C GLY A 71 5.51 10.17 4.11
N LEU A 72 5.39 10.07 5.45
CA LEU A 72 5.67 11.16 6.39
C LEU A 72 7.00 11.89 6.11
N ARG A 73 8.05 11.16 5.74
CA ARG A 73 9.37 11.73 5.40
C ARG A 73 9.33 12.69 4.20
N TYR A 74 8.43 12.48 3.24
CA TYR A 74 8.32 13.34 2.07
C TYR A 74 7.73 14.72 2.40
N LEU A 75 7.13 14.90 3.58
CA LEU A 75 6.75 16.24 4.07
C LEU A 75 7.96 17.14 4.28
N GLU A 76 9.09 16.60 4.73
CA GLU A 76 10.34 17.37 4.88
C GLU A 76 10.91 17.80 3.52
N GLN A 77 10.53 17.11 2.45
CA GLN A 77 10.89 17.44 1.07
C GLN A 77 9.87 18.36 0.38
N TYR A 78 8.85 18.81 1.12
CA TYR A 78 7.75 19.64 0.62
C TYR A 78 6.92 18.98 -0.51
N ASP A 79 6.95 17.65 -0.64
CA ASP A 79 6.15 16.92 -1.62
C ASP A 79 4.74 16.63 -1.09
N PHE A 80 3.99 17.70 -0.85
CA PHE A 80 2.65 17.64 -0.28
C PHE A 80 1.65 16.91 -1.18
N ARG A 81 1.87 16.94 -2.50
CA ARG A 81 1.01 16.26 -3.47
C ARG A 81 1.14 14.75 -3.32
N LEU A 82 2.37 14.23 -3.31
CA LEU A 82 2.61 12.80 -3.12
C LEU A 82 2.06 12.32 -1.79
N VAL A 83 2.29 13.07 -0.70
CA VAL A 83 1.80 12.70 0.63
C VAL A 83 0.27 12.65 0.66
N ARG A 84 -0.40 13.66 0.09
CA ARG A 84 -1.87 13.69 0.03
C ARG A 84 -2.43 12.53 -0.79
N GLU A 85 -1.82 12.22 -1.93
CA GLU A 85 -2.22 11.11 -2.81
C GLU A 85 -2.05 9.77 -2.09
N ALA A 86 -0.88 9.52 -1.50
CA ALA A 86 -0.59 8.29 -0.76
C ALA A 86 -1.53 8.10 0.45
N LEU A 87 -1.81 9.18 1.19
CA LEU A 87 -2.78 9.15 2.28
C LEU A 87 -4.18 8.80 1.77
N TYR A 88 -4.65 9.45 0.69
CA TYR A 88 -5.98 9.19 0.14
C TYR A 88 -6.14 7.74 -0.34
N GLU A 89 -5.15 7.21 -1.07
CA GLU A 89 -5.17 5.83 -1.55
C GLU A 89 -5.10 4.82 -0.40
N ARG A 90 -4.32 5.10 0.65
CA ARG A 90 -4.29 4.27 1.86
C ARG A 90 -5.67 4.17 2.50
N GLU A 91 -6.38 5.29 2.64
CA GLU A 91 -7.74 5.30 3.18
C GLU A 91 -8.67 4.42 2.33
N LEU A 92 -8.62 4.56 1.00
CA LEU A 92 -9.41 3.72 0.08
C LEU A 92 -9.09 2.23 0.20
N MET A 93 -7.81 1.87 0.29
CA MET A 93 -7.38 0.48 0.44
C MET A 93 -7.90 -0.13 1.75
N VAL A 94 -7.81 0.61 2.85
CA VAL A 94 -8.26 0.16 4.18
C VAL A 94 -9.78 0.05 4.26
N THR A 95 -10.54 0.96 3.64
CA THR A 95 -12.01 0.99 3.80
C THR A 95 -12.76 0.23 2.73
N THR A 96 -12.25 0.19 1.51
CA THR A 96 -13.10 -0.11 0.33
C THR A 96 -12.45 -1.09 -0.63
N LEU A 97 -11.23 -0.82 -1.11
CA LEU A 97 -10.65 -1.61 -2.21
C LEU A 97 -10.13 -2.97 -1.74
N SER A 98 -9.41 -3.00 -0.62
CA SER A 98 -8.77 -4.21 -0.12
C SER A 98 -8.84 -4.35 1.41
N PRO A 99 -10.02 -4.10 2.05
CA PRO A 99 -10.17 -4.11 3.51
C PRO A 99 -9.89 -5.50 4.13
N HIS A 100 -9.90 -6.56 3.33
CA HIS A 100 -9.58 -7.92 3.74
C HIS A 100 -8.06 -8.18 3.84
N LEU A 101 -7.22 -7.36 3.18
CA LEU A 101 -5.76 -7.50 3.15
C LEU A 101 -5.02 -6.33 3.81
N VAL A 102 -5.51 -5.10 3.64
CA VAL A 102 -4.85 -3.89 4.12
C VAL A 102 -5.43 -3.49 5.48
N LYS A 103 -4.57 -3.45 6.50
CA LYS A 103 -4.98 -3.24 7.90
C LYS A 103 -4.24 -2.06 8.54
N PRO A 104 -4.90 -1.23 9.35
CA PRO A 104 -4.22 -0.19 10.12
C PRO A 104 -3.12 -0.77 11.01
N VAL A 105 -1.98 -0.08 11.08
CA VAL A 105 -0.87 -0.40 11.99
C VAL A 105 -0.33 0.91 12.60
N SER A 106 0.02 0.87 13.88
CA SER A 106 0.57 2.04 14.57
C SER A 106 2.09 2.03 14.53
N PHE A 107 2.68 3.21 14.36
CA PHE A 107 4.12 3.46 14.43
C PHE A 107 4.44 4.31 15.65
N LEU A 108 5.58 4.00 16.28
CA LEU A 108 6.14 4.78 17.37
C LEU A 108 7.31 5.60 16.85
N TYR A 109 7.23 6.92 16.97
CA TYR A 109 8.31 7.85 16.70
C TYR A 109 8.87 8.37 18.04
N PRO A 110 9.99 7.83 18.55
CA PRO A 110 10.59 8.30 19.80
C PRO A 110 11.24 9.66 19.63
N LEU A 111 11.11 10.52 20.65
CA LEU A 111 11.73 11.85 20.68
C LEU A 111 12.97 11.86 21.58
N HIS A 112 14.03 12.51 21.14
CA HIS A 112 15.28 12.66 21.88
C HIS A 112 15.35 14.06 22.51
N GLU A 113 15.08 15.12 21.74
CA GLU A 113 15.01 16.48 22.26
C GLU A 113 13.58 16.91 22.61
N LYS A 114 13.31 17.07 23.91
CA LYS A 114 11.94 17.21 24.44
C LYS A 114 11.12 18.37 23.86
N LEU A 115 11.74 19.52 23.63
CA LEU A 115 11.03 20.75 23.23
C LEU A 115 11.07 20.98 21.72
N ILE A 116 12.26 20.88 21.11
CA ILE A 116 12.49 21.20 19.70
C ILE A 116 11.81 20.17 18.80
N GLU A 117 12.05 18.88 19.03
CA GLU A 117 11.43 17.85 18.20
C GLU A 117 9.92 17.79 18.44
N ARG A 118 9.46 17.99 19.69
CA ARG A 118 8.03 17.91 19.99
C ARG A 118 7.21 19.00 19.30
N THR A 119 7.77 20.19 19.09
CA THR A 119 7.12 21.24 18.32
C THR A 119 7.26 21.00 16.82
N TYR A 120 8.46 20.78 16.31
CA TYR A 120 8.72 20.59 14.87
C TYR A 120 8.05 19.31 14.32
N VAL A 121 8.33 18.15 14.92
CA VAL A 121 7.71 16.87 14.53
C VAL A 121 6.21 16.91 14.81
N GLY A 122 5.78 17.55 15.90
CA GLY A 122 4.36 17.73 16.20
C GLY A 122 3.62 18.50 15.10
N ALA A 123 4.21 19.58 14.59
CA ALA A 123 3.65 20.33 13.47
C ALA A 123 3.60 19.48 12.18
N GLY A 124 4.65 18.71 11.90
CA GLY A 124 4.68 17.77 10.79
C GLY A 124 3.60 16.68 10.88
N MET A 125 3.41 16.09 12.06
CA MET A 125 2.36 15.09 12.32
C MET A 125 0.95 15.69 12.19
N ALA A 126 0.74 16.91 12.68
CA ALA A 126 -0.52 17.62 12.52
C ALA A 126 -0.81 17.93 11.04
N LEU A 127 0.21 18.33 10.27
CA LEU A 127 0.08 18.54 8.83
C LEU A 127 -0.22 17.23 8.10
N TYR A 128 0.46 16.13 8.44
CA TYR A 128 0.20 14.80 7.88
C TYR A 128 -1.26 14.36 8.12
N ASP A 129 -1.76 14.53 9.35
CA ASP A 129 -3.15 14.25 9.70
C ASP A 129 -4.15 15.20 9.02
N ALA A 130 -3.75 16.43 8.72
CA ALA A 130 -4.61 17.36 7.98
C ALA A 130 -4.69 17.00 6.49
N LEU A 131 -3.58 16.59 5.88
CA LEU A 131 -3.49 16.27 4.44
C LEU A 131 -4.33 15.05 4.04
N ARG A 132 -4.65 14.14 4.97
CA ARG A 132 -5.55 13.01 4.70
C ARG A 132 -6.99 13.44 4.35
N GLY A 133 -7.38 14.67 4.69
CA GLY A 133 -8.71 15.21 4.42
C GLY A 133 -9.83 14.63 5.31
N PHE A 134 -11.02 14.45 4.73
CA PHE A 134 -12.24 14.06 5.45
C PHE A 134 -12.39 12.55 5.68
N LYS A 135 -11.70 11.71 4.90
CA LYS A 135 -11.68 10.26 5.13
C LYS A 135 -10.75 9.96 6.30
N ARG A 136 -11.27 9.27 7.31
CA ARG A 136 -10.59 9.02 8.59
C ARG A 136 -10.76 7.57 9.04
N ALA A 137 -10.34 6.64 8.21
CA ALA A 137 -10.25 5.22 8.56
C ALA A 137 -9.19 4.98 9.64
N LEU A 138 -8.14 5.81 9.68
CA LEU A 138 -7.09 5.72 10.69
C LEU A 138 -7.23 6.82 11.78
N PRO A 139 -6.91 6.52 13.05
CA PRO A 139 -6.91 7.51 14.13
C PRO A 139 -5.91 8.65 13.88
N TRP A 140 -6.12 9.79 14.54
CA TRP A 140 -5.13 10.87 14.63
C TRP A 140 -3.88 10.42 15.40
N HIS A 141 -2.76 11.10 15.15
CA HIS A 141 -1.56 10.92 15.94
C HIS A 141 -1.80 11.28 17.42
N LYS A 142 -1.03 10.66 18.30
CA LYS A 142 -1.07 10.87 19.74
C LYS A 142 0.32 11.22 20.24
N HIS A 143 0.40 12.21 21.12
CA HIS A 143 1.59 12.43 21.91
C HIS A 143 1.67 11.41 23.04
N LEU A 144 2.84 10.80 23.20
CA LEU A 144 3.14 9.84 24.25
C LEU A 144 4.13 10.44 25.24
N THR A 145 3.91 10.16 26.53
CA THR A 145 4.88 10.43 27.59
C THR A 145 5.99 9.38 27.56
N GLN A 146 7.16 9.68 28.11
CA GLN A 146 8.26 8.72 28.27
C GLN A 146 7.79 7.44 29.00
N LYS A 147 6.98 7.59 30.06
CA LYS A 147 6.34 6.45 30.75
C LYS A 147 5.52 5.58 29.80
N LYS A 148 4.74 6.19 28.90
CA LYS A 148 3.93 5.41 27.97
C LYS A 148 4.79 4.71 26.91
N VAL A 149 5.87 5.36 26.47
CA VAL A 149 6.86 4.75 25.57
C VAL A 149 7.53 3.55 26.24
N SER A 150 7.92 3.63 27.52
CA SER A 150 8.53 2.51 28.24
C SER A 150 7.60 1.31 28.42
N GLU A 151 6.28 1.54 28.49
CA GLU A 151 5.28 0.46 28.53
C GLU A 151 5.14 -0.25 27.16
N ILE A 152 5.21 0.50 26.05
CA ILE A 152 5.01 -0.03 24.69
C ILE A 152 6.28 -0.69 24.15
N ALA A 153 7.45 -0.09 24.42
CA ALA A 153 8.73 -0.51 23.87
C ALA A 153 9.82 -0.48 24.98
N PRO A 154 9.79 -1.44 25.92
CA PRO A 154 10.68 -1.44 27.08
C PRO A 154 12.16 -1.64 26.75
N SER A 155 12.49 -2.11 25.55
CA SER A 155 13.87 -2.30 25.08
C SER A 155 14.55 -1.02 24.59
N LEU A 156 13.82 0.10 24.50
CA LEU A 156 14.39 1.37 24.07
C LEU A 156 15.26 2.02 25.16
N ARG A 157 16.24 2.82 24.72
CA ARG A 157 17.12 3.61 25.60
C ARG A 157 16.37 4.78 26.22
N LEU A 158 15.70 4.54 27.34
CA LEU A 158 14.88 5.54 28.03
C LEU A 158 15.71 6.71 28.59
N ASP A 159 17.01 6.54 28.77
CA ASP A 159 17.92 7.60 29.18
C ASP A 159 18.08 8.72 28.14
N VAL A 160 17.82 8.42 26.86
CA VAL A 160 17.89 9.42 25.76
C VAL A 160 16.52 9.75 25.16
N ILE A 161 15.47 9.02 25.50
CA ILE A 161 14.11 9.24 24.97
C ILE A 161 13.29 10.05 25.95
N THR A 162 12.71 11.17 25.50
CA THR A 162 11.94 12.10 26.33
C THR A 162 10.41 11.96 26.16
N GLY A 163 9.98 11.11 25.24
CA GLY A 163 8.58 10.86 24.88
C GLY A 163 8.47 10.29 23.47
N GLY A 164 7.29 10.41 22.86
CA GLY A 164 7.13 9.97 21.48
C GLY A 164 5.83 10.43 20.84
N PHE A 165 5.69 10.10 19.58
CA PHE A 165 4.43 10.15 18.86
C PHE A 165 4.00 8.73 18.49
N GLN A 166 2.71 8.45 18.64
CA GLN A 166 2.09 7.32 17.98
C GLN A 166 1.30 7.84 16.78
N TYR A 167 1.65 7.41 15.58
CA TYR A 167 0.89 7.71 14.38
C TYR A 167 0.47 6.42 13.69
N PHE A 168 -0.41 6.52 12.68
CA PHE A 168 -1.00 5.36 12.04
C PHE A 168 -0.79 5.39 10.52
N ASP A 169 -0.43 4.24 9.99
CA ASP A 169 -0.36 3.91 8.56
C ASP A 169 -1.01 2.52 8.38
N ALA A 170 -0.81 1.85 7.25
CA ALA A 170 -1.38 0.52 7.04
C ALA A 170 -0.31 -0.52 6.67
N GLN A 171 -0.58 -1.77 7.02
CA GLN A 171 0.19 -2.96 6.66
C GLN A 171 -0.56 -3.75 5.59
N VAL A 172 0.19 -4.40 4.71
CA VAL A 172 -0.34 -5.23 3.63
C VAL A 172 0.57 -6.44 3.39
N ASP A 173 -0.03 -7.57 3.01
CA ASP A 173 0.71 -8.64 2.34
C ASP A 173 0.83 -8.28 0.84
N ASP A 174 2.01 -7.82 0.44
CA ASP A 174 2.29 -7.24 -0.88
C ASP A 174 2.12 -8.25 -2.03
N ALA A 175 2.59 -9.48 -1.82
CA ALA A 175 2.40 -10.57 -2.78
C ALA A 175 0.91 -10.94 -2.93
N ARG A 176 0.17 -11.10 -1.82
CA ARG A 176 -1.27 -11.38 -1.88
C ARG A 176 -2.07 -10.24 -2.47
N HIS A 177 -1.70 -8.99 -2.19
CA HIS A 177 -2.35 -7.83 -2.79
C HIS A 177 -2.21 -7.84 -4.32
N THR A 178 -1.00 -8.07 -4.82
CA THR A 178 -0.72 -8.20 -6.25
C THR A 178 -1.51 -9.36 -6.88
N MET A 179 -1.50 -10.53 -6.24
CA MET A 179 -2.25 -11.71 -6.70
C MET A 179 -3.77 -11.46 -6.73
N SER A 180 -4.33 -10.80 -5.72
CA SER A 180 -5.76 -10.45 -5.68
C SER A 180 -6.16 -9.54 -6.83
N ILE A 181 -5.29 -8.59 -7.20
CA ILE A 181 -5.51 -7.71 -8.36
C ILE A 181 -5.45 -8.51 -9.65
N ALA A 182 -4.45 -9.39 -9.83
CA ALA A 182 -4.35 -10.27 -11.00
C ALA A 182 -5.61 -11.15 -11.18
N ARG A 183 -6.10 -11.74 -10.09
CA ARG A 183 -7.35 -12.53 -10.10
C ARG A 183 -8.57 -11.69 -10.46
N THR A 184 -8.58 -10.42 -10.07
CA THR A 184 -9.65 -9.49 -10.43
C THR A 184 -9.56 -9.12 -11.91
N ALA A 185 -8.36 -8.88 -12.44
CA ALA A 185 -8.16 -8.65 -13.88
C ALA A 185 -8.66 -9.85 -14.72
N ALA A 186 -8.31 -11.08 -14.33
CA ALA A 186 -8.81 -12.30 -14.96
C ALA A 186 -10.34 -12.42 -14.90
N LYS A 187 -10.95 -12.00 -13.77
CA LYS A 187 -12.41 -11.92 -13.64
C LYS A 187 -13.04 -10.97 -14.69
N TYR A 188 -12.33 -9.90 -15.05
CA TYR A 188 -12.74 -8.96 -16.11
C TYR A 188 -12.35 -9.42 -17.53
N GLY A 189 -11.75 -10.60 -17.69
CA GLY A 189 -11.42 -11.17 -18.99
C GLY A 189 -10.00 -10.89 -19.48
N ALA A 190 -9.13 -10.31 -18.64
CA ALA A 190 -7.70 -10.28 -18.94
C ALA A 190 -7.15 -11.70 -19.05
N VAL A 191 -6.26 -11.90 -20.02
CA VAL A 191 -5.66 -13.19 -20.39
C VAL A 191 -4.22 -13.30 -19.92
#